data_AF-A0A373NQU0-F1
#
_entry.id   AF-A0A373NQU0-F1
#
_cell.length_a   1.000
_cell.length_b   1.000
_cell.length_c   1.000
_cell.angle_alpha   90.00
_cell.angle_beta   90.00
_cell.angle_gamma   90.00
#
_symmetry.space_group_name_H-M   'P 1'
#
loop_
_entity.id
_entity.type
_entity.pdbx_description
1 polymer ?
#
loop_
_entity_poly.entity_id
_entity_poly.type
_entity_poly.pdbx_seq_one_letter_code
_entity_poly.pdbx_strand_id
1 'polypeptide(L)'
;MEQYFIPDHHPAIVEREVWDKAQVRLEQIAGKRRRIRPKQQRLIPLRKGVLLGFVPIRPTWKAVSFKRLETATEKVMALVDAKPEQEHIEYESEECEMEILKGFEVINLKQPKGESVMTVTSNSLKFNKATAVELNYAPYIRVLLNAKTRQIAIQPCSEKDPNAIKFSNEESKQTYAISIKVPAIQVEFRRMLPFEDENGGKLSYTLNGTLYPDEQVVIYDIGDVKPEAEKKRRGRRKKSEIEAEQKEN
;
A
#
# COMPACT_ATOMS: atom_id res chain seq x y z
N MET A 1 66.62 34.77 10.47
CA MET A 1 65.19 34.56 10.16
C MET A 1 64.48 35.84 10.55
N GLU A 2 64.13 36.65 9.56
CA GLU A 2 63.55 37.97 9.75
C GLU A 2 62.10 37.82 10.26
N GLN A 3 61.89 38.20 11.51
CA GLN A 3 60.56 38.26 12.13
C GLN A 3 59.95 39.60 11.74
N TYR A 4 58.99 39.60 10.82
CA TYR A 4 58.30 40.83 10.39
C TYR A 4 57.54 41.44 11.58
N PHE A 5 58.00 42.59 12.06
CA PHE A 5 57.28 43.40 13.04
C PHE A 5 56.16 44.16 12.31
N ILE A 6 54.92 43.74 12.52
CA ILE A 6 53.73 44.44 12.00
C ILE A 6 53.33 45.46 13.08
N PRO A 7 53.44 46.79 12.80
CA PRO A 7 52.95 47.80 13.72
C PRO A 7 51.43 47.63 13.94
N ASP A 8 50.97 47.82 15.17
CA ASP A 8 49.57 47.63 15.62
C ASP A 8 49.03 46.18 15.68
N HIS A 9 49.90 45.17 15.66
CA HIS A 9 49.49 43.79 15.90
C HIS A 9 49.39 43.49 17.42
N HIS A 10 48.22 43.73 18.02
CA HIS A 10 47.93 43.33 19.40
C HIS A 10 47.71 41.81 19.48
N PRO A 11 48.16 41.11 20.54
CA PRO A 11 47.77 39.72 20.78
C PRO A 11 46.25 39.58 20.81
N ALA A 12 45.73 38.47 20.30
CA ALA A 12 44.30 38.21 20.30
C ALA A 12 43.73 38.33 21.73
N ILE A 13 42.62 39.04 21.89
CA ILE A 13 41.93 39.25 23.19
C ILE A 13 41.53 37.91 23.82
N VAL A 14 41.35 36.88 22.99
CA VAL A 14 40.95 35.54 23.39
C VAL A 14 41.88 34.53 22.73
N GLU A 15 42.34 33.55 23.51
CA GLU A 15 43.13 32.43 22.98
C GLU A 15 42.38 31.69 21.87
N ARG A 16 43.11 31.24 20.85
CA ARG A 16 42.50 30.63 19.65
C ARG A 16 41.64 29.42 20.01
N GLU A 17 42.07 28.62 20.98
CA GLU A 17 41.29 27.47 21.45
C GLU A 17 39.93 27.86 22.02
N VAL A 18 39.86 28.97 22.77
CA VAL A 18 38.61 29.43 23.38
C VAL A 18 37.68 29.95 22.28
N TRP A 19 38.22 30.63 21.27
CA TRP A 19 37.47 31.06 20.09
C TRP A 19 36.94 29.85 19.30
N ASP A 20 37.76 28.82 19.06
CA ASP A 20 37.35 27.61 18.34
C ASP A 20 36.27 26.85 19.15
N LYS A 21 36.44 26.69 20.46
CA LYS A 21 35.42 26.09 21.36
C LYS A 21 34.11 26.88 21.35
N ALA A 22 34.17 28.21 21.29
CA ALA A 22 33.00 29.07 21.19
C ALA A 22 32.31 28.95 19.83
N GLN A 23 33.06 28.83 18.73
CA GLN A 23 32.51 28.59 17.39
C GLN A 23 31.77 27.25 17.31
N VAL A 24 32.36 26.16 17.84
CA VAL A 24 31.68 24.86 17.89
C VAL A 24 30.38 24.93 18.69
N ARG A 25 30.36 25.64 19.82
CA ARG A 25 29.14 25.87 20.62
C ARG A 25 28.09 26.65 19.82
N LEU A 26 28.49 27.71 19.11
CA LEU A 26 27.59 28.51 18.28
C LEU A 26 27.00 27.68 17.13
N GLU A 27 27.80 26.85 16.47
CA GLU A 27 27.33 25.98 15.39
C GLU A 27 26.34 24.92 15.88
N GLN A 28 26.59 24.31 17.04
CA GLN A 28 25.65 23.38 17.67
C GLN A 28 24.32 24.06 18.05
N ILE A 29 24.37 25.31 18.53
CA ILE A 29 23.17 26.10 18.86
C ILE A 29 22.42 26.50 17.57
N ALA A 30 23.13 26.91 16.53
CA ALA A 30 22.56 27.26 15.22
C ALA A 30 21.91 26.04 14.55
N GLY A 31 22.55 24.88 14.61
CA GLY A 31 22.01 23.60 14.13
C GLY A 31 20.71 23.20 14.85
N LYS A 32 20.64 23.41 16.17
CA LYS A 32 19.42 23.17 16.97
C LYS A 32 18.26 24.10 16.61
N ARG A 33 18.55 25.36 16.21
CA ARG A 33 17.53 26.34 15.78
C ARG A 33 16.95 26.02 14.41
N ARG A 34 17.72 25.39 13.52
CA ARG A 34 17.22 24.84 12.24
C ARG A 34 16.50 23.51 12.48
N ARG A 35 15.34 23.55 13.13
CA ARG A 35 14.41 22.40 13.10
C ARG A 35 13.94 22.22 11.66
N ILE A 36 14.64 21.36 10.90
CA ILE A 36 14.19 20.91 9.58
C ILE A 36 12.85 20.22 9.81
N ARG A 37 11.76 20.90 9.44
CA ARG A 37 10.44 20.28 9.48
C ARG A 37 10.51 19.04 8.58
N PRO A 38 10.10 17.86 9.06
CA PRO A 38 10.08 16.68 8.21
C PRO A 38 9.26 17.02 6.97
N LYS A 39 9.84 16.83 5.78
CA LYS A 39 9.14 17.06 4.52
C LYS A 39 7.85 16.24 4.56
N GLN A 40 6.70 16.92 4.49
CA GLN A 40 5.41 16.24 4.51
C GLN A 40 5.37 15.20 3.38
N GLN A 41 4.89 14.00 3.70
CA GLN A 41 4.69 12.93 2.71
C GLN A 41 3.75 13.45 1.62
N ARG A 42 4.19 13.40 0.35
CA ARG A 42 3.36 13.80 -0.78
C ARG A 42 2.48 12.62 -1.20
N LEU A 43 1.17 12.83 -1.15
CA LEU A 43 0.18 11.89 -1.67
C LEU A 43 -0.08 12.26 -3.13
N ILE A 44 0.18 11.34 -4.05
CA ILE A 44 0.03 11.56 -5.48
C ILE A 44 -1.03 10.55 -5.95
N PRO A 45 -2.30 10.94 -6.02
CA PRO A 45 -3.34 10.10 -6.59
C PRO A 45 -3.10 9.89 -8.08
N LEU A 46 -3.32 8.66 -8.55
CA LEU A 46 -3.30 8.31 -9.96
C LEU A 46 -4.46 8.97 -10.69
N ARG A 47 -4.23 9.36 -11.94
CA ARG A 47 -5.18 10.16 -12.74
C ARG A 47 -5.58 9.48 -14.05
N LYS A 48 -5.28 8.19 -14.21
CA LYS A 48 -5.48 7.46 -15.46
C LYS A 48 -5.94 6.05 -15.18
N GLY A 49 -6.73 5.51 -16.11
CA GLY A 49 -7.13 4.11 -16.14
C GLY A 49 -8.09 3.71 -15.02
N VAL A 50 -8.19 2.41 -14.82
CA VAL A 50 -9.03 1.78 -13.77
C VAL A 50 -8.56 2.20 -12.37
N LEU A 51 -7.28 2.54 -12.23
CA LEU A 51 -6.66 3.01 -11.00
C LEU A 51 -6.84 4.52 -10.72
N LEU A 52 -7.75 5.21 -11.42
CA LEU A 52 -8.03 6.63 -11.17
C LEU A 52 -8.46 6.87 -9.71
N GLY A 53 -7.83 7.87 -9.07
CA GLY A 53 -8.09 8.24 -7.68
C GLY A 53 -7.28 7.45 -6.66
N PHE A 54 -6.67 6.32 -7.03
CA PHE A 54 -5.88 5.51 -6.10
C PHE A 54 -4.55 6.18 -5.74
N VAL A 55 -4.17 6.11 -4.47
CA VAL A 55 -2.92 6.64 -3.94
C VAL A 55 -1.96 5.49 -3.62
N PRO A 56 -0.75 5.45 -4.19
CA PRO A 56 0.22 4.42 -3.85
C PRO A 56 0.80 4.68 -2.46
N ILE A 57 0.78 3.64 -1.61
CA ILE A 57 1.29 3.70 -0.24
C ILE A 57 2.74 3.25 -0.23
N ARG A 58 3.62 4.06 0.39
CA ARG A 58 5.02 3.67 0.56
C ARG A 58 5.20 2.73 1.75
N PRO A 59 6.03 1.69 1.61
CA PRO A 59 6.33 0.77 2.72
C PRO A 59 7.09 1.42 3.87
N THR A 60 7.88 2.46 3.55
CA THR A 60 8.70 3.21 4.50
C THR A 60 7.89 4.17 5.37
N TRP A 61 6.61 4.39 5.06
CA TRP A 61 5.75 5.24 5.87
C TRP A 61 5.34 4.53 7.17
N LYS A 62 5.27 5.29 8.26
CA LYS A 62 4.74 4.80 9.54
C LYS A 62 3.22 4.84 9.57
N ALA A 63 2.66 5.97 9.16
CA ALA A 63 1.24 6.22 9.03
C ALA A 63 1.02 7.36 8.03
N VAL A 64 -0.14 7.36 7.38
CA VAL A 64 -0.63 8.51 6.61
C VAL A 64 -1.79 9.13 7.39
N SER A 65 -2.09 10.41 7.19
CA SER A 65 -3.28 11.03 7.77
C SER A 65 -4.50 10.67 6.92
N PHE A 66 -5.53 10.12 7.55
CA PHE A 66 -6.75 9.68 6.89
C PHE A 66 -7.44 10.81 6.11
N LYS A 67 -7.68 11.95 6.76
CA LYS A 67 -8.23 13.15 6.12
C LYS A 67 -7.45 13.58 4.87
N ARG A 68 -6.12 13.44 4.89
CA ARG A 68 -5.28 13.77 3.72
C ARG A 68 -5.45 12.77 2.58
N LEU A 69 -5.62 11.48 2.89
CA LEU A 69 -5.93 10.45 1.89
C LEU A 69 -7.30 10.70 1.27
N GLU A 70 -8.33 10.93 2.10
CA GLU A 70 -9.68 11.26 1.64
C GLU A 70 -9.66 12.47 0.71
N THR A 71 -9.11 13.62 1.16
CA THR A 71 -9.05 14.82 0.31
C THR A 71 -8.25 14.59 -0.98
N ALA A 72 -7.18 13.80 -0.93
CA ALA A 72 -6.39 13.49 -2.13
C ALA A 72 -7.19 12.63 -3.13
N THR A 73 -7.90 11.62 -2.64
CA THR A 73 -8.73 10.72 -3.47
C THR A 73 -9.97 11.45 -3.99
N GLU A 74 -10.64 12.21 -3.13
CA GLU A 74 -11.86 12.97 -3.42
C GLU A 74 -11.59 14.01 -4.50
N LYS A 75 -10.48 14.74 -4.41
CA LYS A 75 -10.14 15.76 -5.40
C LYS A 75 -9.98 15.20 -6.80
N VAL A 76 -9.49 13.96 -6.96
CA VAL A 76 -9.36 13.35 -8.28
C VAL A 76 -10.67 12.75 -8.74
N MET A 77 -11.42 12.09 -7.84
CA MET A 77 -12.73 11.54 -8.17
C MET A 77 -13.74 12.62 -8.55
N ALA A 78 -13.74 13.76 -7.86
CA ALA A 78 -14.61 14.90 -8.18
C ALA A 78 -14.34 15.51 -9.56
N LEU A 79 -13.12 15.39 -10.09
CA LEU A 79 -12.81 15.83 -11.46
C LEU A 79 -13.42 14.91 -12.52
N VAL A 80 -13.70 13.65 -12.16
CA VAL A 80 -14.39 12.70 -13.02
C VAL A 80 -15.90 12.86 -12.87
N ASP A 81 -16.41 13.04 -11.64
CA ASP A 81 -17.83 13.33 -11.41
C ASP A 81 -18.26 14.68 -12.06
N ALA A 82 -17.33 15.64 -12.22
CA ALA A 82 -17.56 16.94 -12.85
C ALA A 82 -17.33 16.98 -14.38
N LYS A 83 -16.83 15.89 -14.98
CA LYS A 83 -16.88 15.69 -16.42
C LYS A 83 -18.07 14.76 -16.71
N PRO A 84 -19.17 15.25 -17.30
CA PRO A 84 -20.17 14.32 -17.81
C PRO A 84 -19.45 13.47 -18.87
N GLU A 85 -19.58 12.16 -18.74
CA GLU A 85 -19.30 11.12 -19.72
C GLU A 85 -17.90 11.17 -20.38
N GLN A 86 -17.12 10.11 -20.17
CA GLN A 86 -16.19 9.73 -21.23
C GLN A 86 -17.06 9.50 -22.48
N GLU A 87 -16.85 10.37 -23.47
CA GLU A 87 -17.23 10.15 -24.85
C GLU A 87 -17.04 8.66 -25.14
N HIS A 88 -18.16 7.98 -25.41
CA HIS A 88 -18.14 6.82 -26.27
C HIS A 88 -17.29 7.25 -27.48
N ILE A 89 -16.16 6.59 -27.70
CA ILE A 89 -15.59 6.60 -29.03
C ILE A 89 -16.64 5.86 -29.86
N GLU A 90 -17.56 6.61 -30.45
CA GLU A 90 -18.29 6.20 -31.63
C GLU A 90 -17.21 5.94 -32.67
N TYR A 91 -16.70 4.71 -32.68
CA TYR A 91 -16.47 4.09 -33.97
C TYR A 91 -17.87 4.00 -34.57
N GLU A 92 -18.16 4.88 -35.52
CA GLU A 92 -19.10 4.60 -36.60
C GLU A 92 -18.60 3.33 -37.30
N SER A 93 -18.73 2.17 -36.65
CA SER A 93 -18.92 0.93 -37.36
C SER A 93 -20.31 1.07 -37.93
N GLU A 94 -20.38 1.45 -39.20
CA GLU A 94 -21.53 1.22 -40.06
C GLU A 94 -22.10 -0.15 -39.70
N GLU A 95 -23.20 -0.14 -38.95
CA GLU A 95 -23.93 -1.34 -38.58
C GLU A 95 -24.52 -1.88 -39.88
N CYS A 96 -23.76 -2.74 -40.56
CA CYS A 96 -24.39 -3.87 -41.22
C CYS A 96 -25.11 -4.62 -40.11
N GLU A 97 -26.38 -4.27 -39.84
CA GLU A 97 -27.30 -5.11 -39.09
C GLU A 97 -27.30 -6.48 -39.79
N MET A 98 -26.40 -7.36 -39.36
CA MET A 98 -26.40 -8.72 -39.82
C MET A 98 -27.67 -9.35 -39.26
N GLU A 99 -28.70 -9.49 -40.10
CA GLU A 99 -29.98 -10.11 -39.75
C GLU A 99 -29.82 -11.50 -39.10
N ILE A 100 -28.65 -12.12 -39.28
CA ILE A 100 -28.21 -13.37 -38.66
C ILE A 100 -28.18 -13.30 -37.11
N LEU A 101 -27.95 -12.12 -36.53
CA LEU A 101 -27.83 -11.95 -35.08
C LEU A 101 -29.14 -11.51 -34.40
N LYS A 102 -30.23 -11.33 -35.15
CA LYS A 102 -31.57 -11.06 -34.60
C LYS A 102 -32.05 -12.27 -33.80
N GLY A 103 -31.90 -12.22 -32.48
CA GLY A 103 -32.30 -13.28 -31.54
C GLY A 103 -31.18 -13.78 -30.61
N PHE A 104 -29.95 -13.33 -30.80
CA PHE A 104 -28.86 -13.58 -29.85
C PHE A 104 -28.83 -12.49 -28.79
N GLU A 105 -28.99 -12.86 -27.51
CA GLU A 105 -28.76 -11.95 -26.40
C GLU A 105 -27.25 -11.82 -26.17
N VAL A 106 -26.75 -10.58 -26.16
CA VAL A 106 -25.34 -10.31 -25.84
C VAL A 106 -25.13 -10.66 -24.37
N ILE A 107 -24.53 -11.82 -24.11
CA ILE A 107 -24.10 -12.19 -22.77
C ILE A 107 -22.93 -11.26 -22.41
N ASN A 108 -23.24 -10.20 -21.67
CA ASN A 108 -22.22 -9.46 -20.94
C ASN A 108 -21.63 -10.42 -19.90
N LEU A 109 -20.52 -11.06 -20.28
CA LEU A 109 -19.66 -11.80 -19.37
C LEU A 109 -19.28 -10.82 -18.25
N LYS A 110 -20.01 -10.88 -17.13
CA LYS A 110 -19.68 -10.15 -15.91
C LYS A 110 -18.18 -10.34 -15.70
N GLN A 111 -17.47 -9.21 -15.57
CA GLN A 111 -16.02 -9.13 -15.42
C GLN A 111 -15.44 -10.38 -14.77
N PRO A 112 -14.36 -10.95 -15.31
CA PRO A 112 -13.79 -12.19 -14.79
C PRO A 112 -13.51 -12.00 -13.29
N LYS A 113 -14.33 -12.65 -12.46
CA LYS A 113 -14.08 -12.73 -11.03
C LYS A 113 -12.80 -13.53 -10.89
N GLY A 114 -11.72 -12.86 -10.49
CA GLY A 114 -10.48 -13.52 -10.18
C GLY A 114 -10.69 -14.55 -9.08
N GLU A 115 -9.88 -15.58 -9.07
CA GLU A 115 -9.79 -16.50 -7.92
C GLU A 115 -8.97 -15.88 -6.79
N SER A 116 -8.49 -14.65 -6.99
CA SER A 116 -7.77 -13.88 -6.00
C SER A 116 -8.60 -13.60 -4.75
N VAL A 117 -8.02 -13.98 -3.61
CA VAL A 117 -8.60 -13.78 -2.28
C VAL A 117 -7.53 -13.20 -1.37
N MET A 118 -7.90 -12.12 -0.67
CA MET A 118 -7.08 -11.46 0.35
C MET A 118 -7.75 -11.58 1.71
N THR A 119 -7.04 -12.14 2.68
CA THR A 119 -7.43 -12.14 4.09
C THR A 119 -6.70 -11.02 4.83
N VAL A 120 -7.47 -10.09 5.39
CA VAL A 120 -6.98 -8.97 6.19
C VAL A 120 -7.13 -9.32 7.67
N THR A 121 -6.05 -9.18 8.42
CA THR A 121 -6.02 -9.26 9.89
C THR A 121 -5.47 -7.94 10.44
N SER A 122 -5.64 -7.70 11.75
CA SER A 122 -5.16 -6.48 12.41
C SER A 122 -3.67 -6.19 12.23
N ASN A 123 -2.87 -7.21 11.93
CA ASN A 123 -1.41 -7.16 11.86
C ASN A 123 -0.83 -7.67 10.54
N SER A 124 -1.62 -8.20 9.61
CA SER A 124 -1.07 -8.74 8.36
C SER A 124 -2.12 -8.83 7.27
N LEU A 125 -1.64 -8.71 6.04
CA LEU A 125 -2.39 -9.00 4.83
C LEU A 125 -1.90 -10.35 4.32
N LYS A 126 -2.82 -11.26 4.01
CA LYS A 126 -2.50 -12.57 3.46
C LYS A 126 -3.19 -12.70 2.12
N PHE A 127 -2.43 -13.08 1.11
CA PHE A 127 -2.93 -13.31 -0.24
C PHE A 127 -2.84 -14.80 -0.55
N ASN A 128 -3.85 -15.34 -1.23
CA ASN A 128 -3.84 -16.72 -1.68
C ASN A 128 -2.81 -16.93 -2.82
N LYS A 129 -2.57 -18.18 -3.21
CA LYS A 129 -1.64 -18.49 -4.31
C LYS A 129 -2.17 -17.98 -5.66
N ALA A 130 -3.49 -17.99 -5.87
CA ALA A 130 -4.10 -17.52 -7.11
C ALA A 130 -3.73 -16.06 -7.42
N THR A 131 -3.66 -15.20 -6.40
CA THR A 131 -3.19 -13.80 -6.56
C THR A 131 -1.80 -13.71 -7.19
N ALA A 132 -0.89 -14.64 -6.85
CA ALA A 132 0.45 -14.66 -7.39
C ALA A 132 0.44 -15.12 -8.85
N VAL A 133 -0.41 -16.08 -9.19
CA VAL A 133 -0.60 -16.57 -10.57
C VAL A 133 -1.17 -15.46 -11.44
N GLU A 134 -2.23 -14.79 -10.99
CA GLU A 134 -2.87 -13.68 -11.71
C GLU A 134 -1.90 -12.51 -11.97
N LEU A 135 -0.92 -12.31 -11.08
CA LEU A 135 0.12 -11.31 -11.21
C LEU A 135 1.42 -11.84 -11.86
N ASN A 136 1.40 -13.03 -12.46
CA ASN A 136 2.56 -13.67 -13.10
C ASN A 136 3.80 -13.79 -12.19
N TYR A 137 3.59 -14.13 -10.92
CA TYR A 137 4.60 -14.27 -9.89
C TYR A 137 5.52 -13.04 -9.75
N ALA A 138 4.96 -11.84 -9.88
CA ALA A 138 5.68 -10.59 -9.74
C ALA A 138 6.40 -10.47 -8.37
N PRO A 139 7.74 -10.33 -8.34
CA PRO A 139 8.51 -10.32 -7.10
C PRO A 139 8.20 -9.10 -6.23
N TYR A 140 7.86 -7.98 -6.87
CA TYR A 140 7.52 -6.73 -6.23
C TYR A 140 6.17 -6.20 -6.71
N ILE A 141 5.39 -5.66 -5.78
CA ILE A 141 4.13 -4.98 -6.07
C ILE A 141 4.14 -3.57 -5.48
N ARG A 142 3.28 -2.71 -5.99
CA ARG A 142 2.83 -1.49 -5.32
C ARG A 142 1.42 -1.71 -4.81
N VAL A 143 1.13 -1.20 -3.62
CA VAL A 143 -0.20 -1.21 -3.03
C VAL A 143 -0.80 0.18 -3.13
N LEU A 144 -2.03 0.23 -3.61
CA LEU A 144 -2.76 1.43 -4.01
C LEU A 144 -4.06 1.48 -3.21
N LEU A 145 -4.37 2.62 -2.59
CA LEU A 145 -5.56 2.77 -1.76
C LEU A 145 -6.46 3.88 -2.30
N ASN A 146 -7.75 3.62 -2.39
CA ASN A 146 -8.78 4.63 -2.59
C ASN A 146 -9.64 4.73 -1.33
N ALA A 147 -9.49 5.85 -0.61
CA ALA A 147 -10.22 6.09 0.64
C ALA A 147 -11.70 6.43 0.40
N LYS A 148 -12.03 7.13 -0.70
CA LYS A 148 -13.42 7.51 -1.05
C LYS A 148 -14.26 6.27 -1.37
N THR A 149 -13.76 5.39 -2.24
CA THR A 149 -14.48 4.17 -2.64
C THR A 149 -14.25 2.99 -1.70
N ARG A 150 -13.36 3.13 -0.70
CA ARG A 150 -12.93 2.05 0.20
C ARG A 150 -12.46 0.81 -0.59
N GLN A 151 -11.60 1.04 -1.58
CA GLN A 151 -11.03 -0.03 -2.41
C GLN A 151 -9.51 -0.03 -2.29
N ILE A 152 -8.93 -1.21 -2.48
CA ILE A 152 -7.48 -1.40 -2.51
C ILE A 152 -7.08 -2.16 -3.77
N ALA A 153 -6.02 -1.70 -4.41
CA ALA A 153 -5.50 -2.32 -5.60
C ALA A 153 -4.04 -2.76 -5.40
N ILE A 154 -3.67 -3.86 -6.03
CA ILE A 154 -2.29 -4.34 -6.13
C ILE A 154 -1.88 -4.37 -7.59
N GLN A 155 -0.67 -3.87 -7.84
CA GLN A 155 -0.10 -3.84 -9.18
C GLN A 155 1.35 -4.29 -9.13
N PRO A 156 1.82 -5.13 -10.07
CA PRO A 156 3.23 -5.46 -10.24
C PRO A 156 4.09 -4.21 -10.42
N CYS A 157 5.31 -4.27 -9.90
CA CYS A 157 6.20 -3.12 -9.83
C CYS A 157 7.65 -3.55 -10.04
N SER A 158 8.50 -2.62 -10.47
CA SER A 158 9.94 -2.85 -10.46
C SER A 158 10.50 -2.65 -9.05
N GLU A 159 11.62 -3.29 -8.73
CA GLU A 159 12.35 -3.07 -7.48
C GLU A 159 12.81 -1.62 -7.31
N LYS A 160 13.05 -0.91 -8.43
CA LYS A 160 13.49 0.49 -8.44
C LYS A 160 12.42 1.46 -7.95
N ASP A 161 11.17 1.02 -7.87
CA ASP A 161 10.08 1.89 -7.47
C ASP A 161 10.10 2.15 -5.95
N PRO A 162 9.96 3.41 -5.51
CA PRO A 162 9.99 3.76 -4.08
C PRO A 162 8.81 3.19 -3.29
N ASN A 163 7.81 2.65 -3.98
CA ASN A 163 6.59 2.08 -3.41
C ASN A 163 6.60 0.54 -3.50
N ALA A 164 7.71 -0.07 -3.94
CA ALA A 164 7.83 -1.51 -4.15
C ALA A 164 7.82 -2.28 -2.83
N ILE A 165 6.99 -3.31 -2.76
CA ILE A 165 6.83 -4.25 -1.65
C ILE A 165 7.16 -5.64 -2.18
N LYS A 166 8.04 -6.36 -1.48
CA LYS A 166 8.30 -7.76 -1.79
C LYS A 166 7.02 -8.57 -1.62
N PHE A 167 6.61 -9.26 -2.66
CA PHE A 167 5.34 -9.97 -2.75
C PHE A 167 5.54 -11.47 -2.86
N SER A 168 5.76 -11.99 -4.05
CA SER A 168 5.95 -13.42 -4.29
C SER A 168 7.41 -13.79 -4.48
N ASN A 169 7.70 -15.06 -4.26
CA ASN A 169 8.89 -15.70 -4.82
C ASN A 169 8.56 -16.21 -6.23
N GLU A 170 9.59 -16.75 -6.90
CA GLU A 170 9.44 -17.48 -8.16
C GLU A 170 8.42 -18.63 -8.04
N GLU A 171 7.81 -18.98 -9.16
CA GLU A 171 6.76 -20.01 -9.26
C GLU A 171 7.11 -21.30 -8.50
N SER A 172 8.32 -21.83 -8.68
CA SER A 172 8.76 -23.08 -8.06
C SER A 172 8.88 -23.02 -6.53
N LYS A 173 9.03 -21.83 -5.96
CA LYS A 173 9.23 -21.60 -4.52
C LYS A 173 7.95 -21.10 -3.83
N GLN A 174 6.93 -20.72 -4.60
CA GLN A 174 5.71 -20.11 -4.09
C GLN A 174 4.62 -21.17 -3.80
N THR A 175 4.85 -21.97 -2.76
CA THR A 175 3.91 -23.01 -2.32
C THR A 175 2.87 -22.48 -1.32
N TYR A 176 3.23 -21.47 -0.54
CA TYR A 176 2.41 -20.95 0.56
C TYR A 176 1.70 -19.64 0.22
N ALA A 177 0.72 -19.27 1.03
CA ALA A 177 0.08 -17.95 0.99
C ALA A 177 1.12 -16.84 1.28
N ILE A 178 1.01 -15.73 0.56
CA ILE A 178 1.91 -14.58 0.69
C ILE A 178 1.41 -13.72 1.85
N SER A 179 2.30 -13.34 2.78
CA SER A 179 1.94 -12.45 3.89
C SER A 179 2.74 -11.15 3.87
N ILE A 180 2.03 -10.03 3.79
CA ILE A 180 2.61 -8.68 3.81
C ILE A 180 2.37 -8.05 5.18
N LYS A 181 3.45 -7.49 5.75
CA LYS A 181 3.44 -6.80 7.05
C LYS A 181 4.04 -5.39 6.89
N VAL A 182 3.24 -4.48 6.34
CA VAL A 182 3.63 -3.08 6.16
C VAL A 182 2.82 -2.21 7.14
N PRO A 183 3.46 -1.50 8.07
CA PRO A 183 2.77 -0.70 9.09
C PRO A 183 1.83 0.36 8.51
N ALA A 184 2.26 1.09 7.46
CA ALA A 184 1.42 2.09 6.81
C ALA A 184 0.08 1.51 6.35
N ILE A 185 0.12 0.34 5.70
CA ILE A 185 -1.07 -0.30 5.15
C ILE A 185 -1.95 -0.84 6.29
N GLN A 186 -1.34 -1.44 7.33
CA GLN A 186 -2.07 -1.92 8.51
C GLN A 186 -2.84 -0.80 9.22
N VAL A 187 -2.23 0.38 9.37
CA VAL A 187 -2.88 1.54 9.99
C VAL A 187 -4.11 1.97 9.19
N GLU A 188 -4.06 1.94 7.86
CA GLU A 188 -5.22 2.30 7.05
C GLU A 188 -6.33 1.26 7.15
N PHE A 189 -6.01 -0.05 7.12
CA PHE A 189 -7.03 -1.07 7.35
C PHE A 189 -7.69 -0.94 8.72
N ARG A 190 -6.92 -0.69 9.79
CA ARG A 190 -7.47 -0.50 11.14
C ARG A 190 -8.42 0.69 11.27
N ARG A 191 -8.34 1.66 10.36
CA ARG A 191 -9.28 2.78 10.29
C ARG A 191 -10.52 2.44 9.49
N MET A 192 -10.36 1.66 8.42
CA MET A 192 -11.46 1.30 7.53
C MET A 192 -12.31 0.14 8.06
N LEU A 193 -11.74 -0.77 8.86
CA LEU A 193 -12.43 -1.97 9.35
C LEU A 193 -12.23 -2.14 10.87
N PRO A 194 -13.28 -2.50 11.62
CA PRO A 194 -13.15 -2.85 13.03
C PRO A 194 -12.52 -4.25 13.16
N PHE A 195 -11.36 -4.37 13.78
CA PHE A 195 -10.70 -5.67 13.99
C PHE A 195 -10.98 -6.29 15.36
N GLU A 196 -11.78 -5.61 16.19
CA GLU A 196 -12.15 -6.03 17.53
C GLU A 196 -13.67 -6.10 17.64
N ASP A 197 -14.17 -7.22 18.14
CA ASP A 197 -15.58 -7.39 18.50
C ASP A 197 -15.91 -6.59 19.77
N GLU A 198 -17.20 -6.38 20.05
CA GLU A 198 -17.70 -5.79 21.30
C GLU A 198 -17.18 -6.52 22.56
N ASN A 199 -16.85 -7.81 22.41
CA ASN A 199 -16.29 -8.67 23.46
C ASN A 199 -14.75 -8.76 23.44
N GLY A 200 -14.06 -7.92 22.67
CA GLY A 200 -12.59 -7.96 22.50
C GLY A 200 -12.07 -9.16 21.70
N GLY A 201 -12.96 -9.84 20.94
CA GLY A 201 -12.60 -10.89 19.99
C GLY A 201 -11.83 -10.32 18.80
N LYS A 202 -10.89 -11.09 18.25
CA LYS A 202 -10.15 -10.66 17.04
C LYS A 202 -10.95 -11.03 15.80
N LEU A 203 -11.15 -10.06 14.93
CA LEU A 203 -11.81 -10.23 13.64
C LEU A 203 -10.80 -10.34 12.50
N SER A 204 -11.20 -11.04 11.46
CA SER A 204 -10.51 -11.14 10.18
C SER A 204 -11.51 -10.92 9.05
N TYR A 205 -11.04 -10.38 7.92
CA TYR A 205 -11.89 -10.08 6.77
C TYR A 205 -11.34 -10.76 5.54
N THR A 206 -12.21 -11.39 4.76
CA THR A 206 -11.84 -12.05 3.51
C THR A 206 -12.44 -11.28 2.33
N LEU A 207 -11.58 -10.78 1.46
CA LEU A 207 -11.91 -9.93 0.32
C LEU A 207 -11.67 -10.71 -0.97
N ASN A 208 -12.64 -10.65 -1.89
CA ASN A 208 -12.49 -11.23 -3.22
C ASN A 208 -11.95 -10.16 -4.18
N GLY A 209 -10.95 -10.52 -4.97
CA GLY A 209 -10.30 -9.66 -5.93
C GLY A 209 -10.96 -9.74 -7.31
N THR A 210 -11.05 -8.60 -7.99
CA THR A 210 -11.40 -8.52 -9.42
C THR A 210 -10.11 -8.25 -10.19
N LEU A 211 -9.80 -9.13 -11.15
CA LEU A 211 -8.62 -9.00 -12.01
C LEU A 211 -8.95 -8.13 -13.22
N TYR A 212 -8.07 -7.16 -13.49
CA TYR A 212 -8.06 -6.35 -14.70
C TYR A 212 -6.82 -6.74 -15.51
N PRO A 213 -6.96 -7.63 -16.51
CA PRO A 213 -5.82 -8.16 -17.26
C PRO A 213 -5.02 -7.09 -17.99
N ASP A 214 -5.70 -6.09 -18.57
CA ASP A 214 -5.07 -5.05 -19.40
C ASP A 214 -4.05 -4.21 -18.63
N GLU A 215 -4.35 -3.88 -17.37
CA GLU A 215 -3.45 -3.11 -16.50
C GLU A 215 -2.60 -4.01 -15.58
N GLN A 216 -2.85 -5.32 -15.61
CA GLN A 216 -2.31 -6.33 -14.69
C GLN A 216 -2.53 -5.92 -13.21
N VAL A 217 -3.76 -5.54 -12.89
CA VAL A 217 -4.15 -5.02 -11.57
C VAL A 217 -5.21 -5.93 -10.96
N VAL A 218 -5.11 -6.17 -9.65
CA VAL A 218 -6.20 -6.79 -8.89
C VAL A 218 -6.75 -5.77 -7.90
N ILE A 219 -8.06 -5.56 -7.94
CA ILE A 219 -8.79 -4.62 -7.07
C ILE A 219 -9.66 -5.41 -6.09
N TYR A 220 -9.59 -5.05 -4.82
CA TYR A 220 -10.42 -5.60 -3.75
C TYR A 220 -11.30 -4.50 -3.18
N ASP A 221 -12.58 -4.82 -3.04
CA ASP A 221 -13.54 -3.95 -2.37
C ASP A 221 -13.58 -4.24 -0.87
N ILE A 222 -13.59 -3.17 -0.06
CA ILE A 222 -13.65 -3.24 1.41
C ILE A 222 -15.06 -2.87 1.92
N GLY A 223 -15.90 -2.25 1.09
CA GLY A 223 -17.18 -1.66 1.48
C GLY A 223 -18.15 -2.66 2.14
N ASP A 224 -18.33 -3.82 1.53
CA ASP A 224 -19.43 -4.76 1.84
C ASP A 224 -18.99 -6.05 2.56
N VAL A 225 -17.82 -6.04 3.18
CA VAL A 225 -17.21 -7.29 3.66
C VAL A 225 -17.64 -7.62 5.07
N LYS A 226 -18.15 -8.84 5.24
CA LYS A 226 -18.53 -9.39 6.55
C LYS A 226 -17.30 -9.82 7.36
N PRO A 227 -17.24 -9.49 8.65
CA PRO A 227 -16.18 -9.98 9.53
C PRO A 227 -16.33 -11.49 9.77
N GLU A 228 -15.21 -12.20 9.81
CA GLU A 228 -15.10 -13.59 10.27
C GLU A 228 -14.27 -13.62 11.55
N ALA A 229 -14.77 -14.28 12.60
CA ALA A 229 -14.04 -14.44 13.85
C ALA A 229 -12.72 -15.18 13.61
N GLU A 230 -11.62 -14.63 14.13
CA GLU A 230 -10.30 -15.24 13.97
C GLU A 230 -10.28 -16.60 14.68
N LYS A 231 -10.32 -17.68 13.88
CA LYS A 231 -10.24 -19.05 14.42
C LYS A 231 -8.89 -19.18 15.12
N LYS A 232 -8.91 -19.36 16.45
CA LYS A 232 -7.70 -19.69 17.22
C LYS A 232 -7.02 -20.86 16.53
N ARG A 233 -5.76 -20.66 16.11
CA ARG A 233 -4.92 -21.76 15.65
C ARG A 233 -4.95 -22.82 16.73
N ARG A 234 -5.62 -23.95 16.48
CA ARG A 234 -5.28 -25.20 17.17
C ARG A 234 -3.79 -25.36 16.91
N GLY A 235 -2.99 -25.23 17.95
CA GLY A 235 -1.55 -25.39 17.83
C GLY A 235 -1.26 -26.70 17.12
N ARG A 236 -0.10 -26.78 16.46
CA ARG A 236 0.46 -28.08 16.10
C ARG A 236 0.47 -28.90 17.38
N ARG A 237 -0.45 -29.87 17.51
CA ARG A 237 -0.47 -30.79 18.64
C ARG A 237 0.94 -31.29 18.81
N LYS A 238 1.51 -31.14 20.01
CA LYS A 238 2.84 -31.73 20.26
C LYS A 238 2.68 -33.22 20.01
N LYS A 239 3.68 -33.86 19.41
CA LYS A 239 3.65 -35.31 19.15
C LYS A 239 3.35 -36.11 20.43
N SER A 240 3.74 -35.58 21.59
CA SER A 240 3.42 -36.11 22.93
C SER A 240 1.93 -36.10 23.29
N GLU A 241 1.13 -35.14 22.79
CA GLU A 241 -0.32 -35.10 23.02
C GLU A 241 -1.06 -36.13 22.16
N ILE A 242 -0.53 -36.43 20.97
CA ILE A 242 -1.09 -37.45 20.06
C ILE A 242 -0.75 -38.86 20.58
N GLU A 243 0.46 -39.07 21.10
CA GLU A 243 0.88 -40.36 21.69
C GLU A 243 0.22 -40.64 23.05
N ALA A 244 -0.21 -39.60 23.78
CA ALA A 244 -0.98 -39.77 25.02
C ALA A 244 -2.43 -40.21 24.76
N GLU A 245 -3.11 -39.62 23.76
CA GLU A 245 -4.47 -40.03 23.36
C GLU A 245 -4.51 -41.45 22.75
N GLN A 246 -3.41 -41.95 22.16
CA GLN A 246 -3.32 -43.31 21.61
C GLN A 246 -3.05 -44.40 22.66
N LYS A 247 -2.75 -44.04 23.91
CA LYS A 247 -2.58 -45.00 25.02
C LYS A 247 -3.78 -45.09 25.95
N GLU A 248 -4.78 -44.21 25.77
CA GLU A 248 -6.03 -44.21 26.54
C GLU A 248 -7.21 -44.87 25.80
N ASN A 249 -6.99 -45.38 24.58
CA ASN A 249 -7.91 -46.29 23.86
C ASN A 249 -7.26 -47.66 23.72
#